data_AF-A0A0C1JS14-F1
#
_entry.id   AF-A0A0C1JS14-F1
#
_cell.length_a   1.000
_cell.length_b   1.000
_cell.length_c   1.000
_cell.angle_alpha   90.00
_cell.angle_beta   90.00
_cell.angle_gamma   90.00
#
_symmetry.space_group_name_H-M   'P 1'
#
loop_
_entity.id
_entity.type
_entity.pdbx_description
1 polymer ?
#
loop_
_entity_poly.entity_id
_entity_poly.type
_entity_poly.pdbx_seq_one_letter_code
_entity_poly.pdbx_strand_id
1 'polypeptide(L)' 'MKQNTSLEKSPTKIVCSQRDHIFASFIAYCKLEFLKIKTSLNHFALGDRLILKANQMAYQELQTLQKNSMSA' A
#
# COMPACT_ATOMS: atom_id res chain seq x y z
N MET A 1 12.98 2.48 6.82
CA MET A 1 13.24 1.50 5.74
C MET A 1 12.94 0.08 6.17
N LYS A 2 13.63 -0.41 7.21
CA LYS A 2 13.58 -1.78 7.75
C LYS A 2 12.26 -2.57 7.60
N GLN A 3 11.13 -2.11 8.16
CA GLN A 3 9.85 -2.83 8.04
C GLN A 3 9.08 -2.50 6.75
N ASN A 4 9.03 -1.23 6.33
CA ASN A 4 8.19 -0.78 5.21
C ASN A 4 8.71 -1.19 3.83
N THR A 5 9.99 -1.58 3.73
CA THR A 5 10.60 -2.07 2.49
C THR A 5 11.06 -3.52 2.59
N SER A 6 10.53 -4.26 3.58
CA SER A 6 10.80 -5.67 3.85
C SER A 6 12.28 -6.04 3.97
N LEU A 7 13.18 -5.08 4.18
CA LEU A 7 14.64 -5.31 4.18
C LEU A 7 15.05 -6.36 5.22
N GLU A 8 14.32 -6.42 6.33
CA GLU A 8 14.54 -7.39 7.41
C GLU A 8 14.15 -8.83 7.05
N LYS A 9 13.39 -9.03 5.96
CA LYS A 9 12.95 -10.35 5.48
C LYS A 9 13.91 -10.96 4.44
N SER A 10 15.06 -10.33 4.23
CA SER A 10 16.05 -10.80 3.27
C SER A 10 16.59 -12.20 3.65
N PRO A 11 16.74 -13.14 2.70
CA PRO A 11 17.34 -14.44 2.96
C PRO A 11 18.78 -14.31 3.50
N THR A 12 19.00 -14.71 4.76
CA THR A 12 20.28 -14.45 5.47
C THR A 12 21.45 -15.35 5.09
N LYS A 13 21.24 -16.33 4.20
CA LYS A 13 22.24 -17.36 3.87
C LYS A 13 22.94 -17.18 2.51
N ILE A 14 22.44 -16.31 1.63
CA ILE A 14 22.93 -16.17 0.25
C ILE A 14 23.24 -14.70 -0.04
N VAL A 15 24.54 -14.37 -0.20
CA VAL A 15 25.02 -12.99 -0.41
C VAL A 15 24.42 -12.35 -1.66
N CYS A 16 24.26 -13.10 -2.76
CA CYS A 16 23.62 -12.60 -3.98
C CYS A 16 22.16 -12.17 -3.72
N SER A 17 21.38 -13.04 -3.08
CA SER A 17 19.97 -12.74 -2.73
C SER A 17 19.86 -11.57 -1.75
N GLN A 18 20.82 -11.38 -0.85
CA GLN A 18 20.85 -10.23 0.05
C GLN A 18 21.08 -8.92 -0.70
N ARG A 19 22.06 -8.90 -1.60
CA ARG A 19 22.38 -7.73 -2.40
C ARG A 19 21.19 -7.31 -3.27
N ASP A 20 20.54 -8.26 -3.91
CA ASP A 20 19.37 -8.00 -4.75
C ASP A 20 18.19 -7.51 -3.90
N HIS A 21 18.01 -8.07 -2.70
CA HIS A 21 16.98 -7.60 -1.77
C HIS A 21 17.27 -6.20 -1.24
N ILE A 22 18.52 -5.85 -0.93
CA ILE A 22 18.93 -4.50 -0.52
C ILE A 22 18.61 -3.49 -1.63
N PHE A 23 18.96 -3.82 -2.88
CA PHE A 23 18.68 -2.98 -4.03
C PHE A 23 17.17 -2.77 -4.24
N ALA A 24 16.38 -3.85 -4.19
CA ALA A 24 14.93 -3.78 -4.30
C ALA A 24 14.30 -2.96 -3.15
N SER A 25 14.76 -3.15 -1.92
CA SER A 25 14.31 -2.37 -0.75
C SER A 25 14.65 -0.88 -0.90
N PHE A 26 15.79 -0.54 -1.49
CA PHE A 26 16.16 0.85 -1.76
C PHE A 26 15.26 1.49 -2.81
N ILE A 27 15.00 0.82 -3.93
CA ILE A 27 14.05 1.29 -4.94
C ILE A 27 12.65 1.48 -4.35
N ALA A 28 12.17 0.53 -3.55
CA ALA A 28 10.88 0.62 -2.90
C ALA A 28 10.79 1.84 -1.98
N TYR A 29 11.86 2.15 -1.25
CA TYR A 29 11.94 3.34 -0.42
C TYR A 29 11.88 4.63 -1.23
N CYS A 30 12.66 4.75 -2.31
CA CYS A 30 12.61 5.92 -3.17
C CYS A 30 11.18 6.17 -3.69
N LYS A 31 10.48 5.10 -4.12
CA LYS A 31 9.08 5.20 -4.56
C LYS A 31 8.15 5.68 -3.45
N LEU A 32 8.34 5.19 -2.21
CA LEU A 32 7.55 5.63 -1.06
C LEU A 32 7.79 7.10 -0.72
N GLU A 33 9.04 7.58 -0.76
CA GLU A 33 9.34 9.01 -0.54
C GLU A 33 8.78 9.89 -1.66
N PHE A 34 8.86 9.47 -2.93
CA PHE A 34 8.18 10.17 -4.03
C PHE A 34 6.68 10.27 -3.81
N LEU A 35 6.05 9.19 -3.33
CA LEU A 35 4.62 9.15 -3.09
C LEU A 35 4.22 10.02 -1.90
N LYS A 36 5.04 10.04 -0.84
CA LYS A 36 4.89 10.95 0.30
C LYS A 36 4.96 12.41 -0.13
N ILE A 37 5.93 12.78 -0.96
CA ILE A 37 6.07 14.15 -1.49
C ILE A 37 4.84 14.52 -2.34
N LYS A 38 4.44 13.64 -3.28
CA LYS A 38 3.30 13.91 -4.18
C LYS A 38 1.97 14.02 -3.45
N THR A 39 1.77 13.22 -2.41
CA THR A 39 0.48 13.16 -1.69
C THR A 39 0.47 14.05 -0.46
N SER A 40 1.63 14.54 0.00
CA SER A 40 1.84 15.16 1.30
C SER A 40 1.41 14.30 2.50
N LEU A 41 1.21 12.99 2.29
CA LEU A 41 0.77 12.03 3.30
C LEU A 41 1.91 11.11 3.71
N ASN A 42 1.98 10.78 5.00
CA ASN A 42 2.90 9.76 5.48
C ASN A 42 2.46 8.34 5.00
N HIS A 43 3.34 7.35 5.13
CA HIS A 43 3.09 6.00 4.61
C HIS A 43 1.84 5.33 5.18
N PHE A 44 1.57 5.51 6.49
CA PHE A 44 0.38 4.95 7.14
C PHE A 44 -0.89 5.67 6.68
N ALA A 45 -0.85 7.00 6.64
CA ALA A 45 -1.96 7.83 6.17
C ALA A 45 -2.32 7.54 4.71
N LEU A 46 -1.35 7.14 3.88
CA LEU A 46 -1.62 6.69 2.53
C LEU A 46 -2.43 5.38 2.51
N GLY A 47 -2.05 4.40 3.33
CA GLY A 47 -2.80 3.15 3.49
C GLY A 47 -4.21 3.39 4.00
N ASP A 48 -4.36 4.20 5.04
CA ASP A 48 -5.66 4.56 5.62
C ASP A 48 -6.55 5.28 4.61
N ARG A 49 -5.98 6.17 3.79
CA ARG A 49 -6.72 6.85 2.71
C ARG A 49 -7.23 5.88 1.66
N LEU A 50 -6.44 4.87 1.29
CA LEU A 50 -6.87 3.85 0.33
C LEU A 50 -8.01 3.01 0.89
N ILE A 51 -7.89 2.56 2.15
CA ILE A 51 -8.92 1.78 2.83
C ILE A 51 -10.22 2.59 2.95
N LEU A 52 -10.13 3.85 3.37
CA LEU A 52 -11.29 4.74 3.45
C LEU A 52 -11.99 4.89 2.11
N LYS A 53 -11.23 5.07 1.02
CA LYS A 53 -11.78 5.18 -0.34
C LYS A 53 -12.44 3.89 -0.80
N ALA A 54 -11.81 2.75 -0.56
CA ALA A 54 -12.39 1.44 -0.87
C ALA A 54 -13.70 1.21 -0.10
N ASN A 55 -13.74 1.54 1.19
CA ASN A 55 -14.95 1.43 2.00
C ASN A 55 -16.07 2.36 1.52
N GLN A 56 -15.74 3.60 1.14
CA GLN A 56 -16.71 4.53 0.54
C GLN A 56 -17.35 3.95 -0.72
N MET A 57 -16.52 3.41 -1.63
CA MET A 57 -17.01 2.79 -2.87
C MET A 57 -17.86 1.55 -2.60
N ALA A 58 -17.40 0.65 -1.72
CA ALA A 58 -18.14 -0.55 -1.36
C ALA A 58 -19.50 -0.21 -0.73
N TYR A 59 -19.55 0.84 0.09
CA TYR A 59 -20.80 1.30 0.68
C TYR A 59 -21.75 1.92 -0.34
N GLN A 60 -21.24 2.70 -1.30
CA GLN A 60 -22.04 3.22 -2.42
C GLN A 60 -22.64 2.10 -3.28
N GLU A 61 -21.86 1.05 -3.55
CA GLU A 61 -22.33 -0.12 -4.29
C GLU A 61 -23.44 -0.84 -3.51
N LEU A 62 -23.25 -1.03 -2.20
CA LEU A 62 -24.26 -1.63 -1.32
C LEU A 62 -25.58 -0.85 -1.34
N GLN A 63 -25.51 0.48 -1.23
CA GLN A 63 -26.70 1.33 -1.30
C GLN A 63 -27.43 1.22 -2.64
N THR A 64 -26.68 1.11 -3.74
CA THR A 64 -27.22 0.94 -5.09
C THR A 64 -27.97 -0.38 -5.22
N LEU A 65 -27.38 -1.48 -4.72
CA LEU A 65 -28.01 -2.79 -4.69
C LEU A 65 -29.29 -2.79 -3.85
N GLN A 66 -29.27 -2.16 -2.67
CA GLN A 66 -30.44 -2.02 -1.80
C GLN A 66 -31.56 -1.24 -2.49
N LYS A 67 -31.23 -0.10 -3.11
CA LYS A 67 -32.20 0.72 -3.84
C LYS A 67 -32.85 -0.05 -4.99
N ASN A 68 -32.06 -0.81 -5.75
CA ASN A 68 -32.56 -1.64 -6.84
C ASN A 68 -33.47 -2.76 -6.32
N SER A 69 -33.16 -3.35 -5.17
CA SER A 69 -34.01 -4.38 -4.54
C SER A 69 -35.33 -3.86 -3.97
N MET A 70 -35.41 -2.58 -3.59
CA MET A 70 -36.65 -1.94 -3.10
C MET A 70 -37.51 -1.35 -4.22
N SER A 71 -36.97 -1.29 -5.44
CA SER A 71 -37.65 -0.77 -6.64
C SER A 71 -38.30 -1.88 -7.48
N ALA A 72 -38.10 -3.15 -7.12
CA ALA A 72 -38.71 -4.32 -7.73
C ALA A 72 -39.86 -4.81 -6.85
#